data_AF-X0QQM0-F1
#
_entry.id   AF-X0QQM0-F1
#
_cell.length_a   1.000
_cell.length_b   1.000
_cell.length_c   1.000
_cell.angle_alpha   90.00
_cell.angle_beta   90.00
_cell.angle_gamma   90.00
#
_symmetry.space_group_name_H-M   'P 1'
#
loop_
_entity.id
_entity.type
_entity.pdbx_description
1 polymer ?
#
loop_
_entity_poly.entity_id
_entity_poly.type
_entity_poly.pdbx_seq_one_letter_code
_entity_poly.pdbx_strand_id
1 'polypeptide(L)'
;MANNPNQQWHALTVMPDRPWLHIRIEQRLDIMWNDGLVTEVIGLLERYPLTPNLPSMRCVGYRQVLEYLVHIDHPVFEQPHLDKAQFYSTFEVLQSSAQSSLSEGATEALACQQMQNKALYATRQLAKRQYTWLRKVMQLPSNSMDGAIAADTSSEKGYSIDRNMVVKAFTTMAQARDYLY
;
A
#
# COMPACT_ATOMS: atom_id res chain seq x y z
N MET A 1 9.97 -26.82 6.93
CA MET A 1 9.03 -26.27 7.93
C MET A 1 7.59 -26.11 7.41
N ALA A 2 7.31 -26.18 6.09
CA ALA A 2 5.95 -26.01 5.54
C ALA A 2 5.10 -27.30 5.46
N ASN A 3 5.70 -28.49 5.59
CA ASN A 3 5.00 -29.79 5.47
C ASN A 3 4.94 -30.52 6.82
N ASN A 4 4.55 -29.83 7.89
CA ASN A 4 4.24 -30.50 9.14
C ASN A 4 2.75 -30.89 9.13
N PRO A 5 2.41 -32.20 9.10
CA PRO A 5 1.02 -32.65 9.05
C PRO A 5 0.21 -32.27 10.30
N ASN A 6 0.87 -31.90 11.40
CA ASN A 6 0.22 -31.43 12.63
C ASN A 6 -0.02 -29.91 12.66
N GLN A 7 0.30 -29.17 11.59
CA GLN A 7 0.06 -27.73 11.53
C GLN A 7 -1.31 -27.42 10.90
N GLN A 8 -2.08 -26.60 11.60
CA GLN A 8 -3.29 -25.97 11.09
C GLN A 8 -3.00 -24.49 10.82
N TRP A 9 -3.36 -24.03 9.62
CA TRP A 9 -3.18 -22.64 9.20
C TRP A 9 -4.52 -21.91 9.32
N HIS A 10 -4.56 -20.82 10.08
CA HIS A 10 -5.73 -19.95 10.15
C HIS A 10 -5.43 -18.63 9.43
N ALA A 11 -6.11 -18.40 8.30
CA ALA A 11 -6.04 -17.14 7.57
C ALA A 11 -7.21 -16.25 7.98
N LEU A 12 -6.94 -15.23 8.78
CA LEU A 12 -7.94 -14.25 9.23
C LEU A 12 -7.84 -12.98 8.40
N THR A 13 -8.97 -12.51 7.89
CA THR A 13 -9.05 -11.29 7.07
C THR A 13 -10.04 -10.31 7.69
N VAL A 14 -9.70 -9.02 7.70
CA VAL A 14 -10.59 -7.96 8.16
C VAL A 14 -10.85 -7.02 6.99
N MET A 15 -12.11 -6.97 6.55
CA MET A 15 -12.57 -6.25 5.38
C MET A 15 -13.76 -5.36 5.75
N PRO A 16 -13.51 -4.18 6.34
CA PRO A 16 -14.56 -3.20 6.61
C PRO A 16 -15.23 -2.71 5.33
N ASP A 17 -16.32 -1.95 5.47
CA ASP A 17 -16.95 -1.32 4.32
C ASP A 17 -16.03 -0.27 3.67
N ARG A 18 -16.18 -0.11 2.36
CA ARG A 18 -15.32 0.78 1.56
C ARG A 18 -15.44 2.26 1.98
N PRO A 19 -16.64 2.82 2.21
CA PRO A 19 -16.78 4.20 2.70
C PRO A 19 -16.01 4.45 4.00
N TRP A 20 -16.18 3.59 5.00
CA TRP A 20 -15.48 3.70 6.27
C TRP A 20 -13.96 3.62 6.07
N LEU A 21 -13.48 2.68 5.25
CA LEU A 21 -12.05 2.55 4.97
C LEU A 21 -11.48 3.80 4.31
N HIS A 22 -12.20 4.41 3.36
CA HIS A 22 -11.75 5.63 2.69
C HIS A 22 -11.61 6.81 3.65
N ILE A 23 -12.55 6.96 4.58
CA ILE A 23 -12.49 8.00 5.62
C ILE A 23 -11.26 7.78 6.51
N ARG A 24 -11.00 6.52 6.92
CA ARG A 24 -9.84 6.20 7.77
C ARG A 24 -8.51 6.38 7.06
N ILE A 25 -8.45 6.08 5.76
CA ILE A 25 -7.27 6.33 4.93
C ILE A 25 -6.95 7.83 4.89
N GLU A 26 -7.97 8.67 4.69
CA GLU A 26 -7.82 10.12 4.65
C GLU A 26 -7.35 10.67 5.99
N GLN A 27 -8.04 10.32 7.08
CA GLN A 27 -7.64 10.70 8.44
C GLN A 27 -6.19 10.29 8.77
N ARG A 28 -5.78 9.08 8.37
CA ARG A 28 -4.41 8.61 8.60
C ARG A 28 -3.39 9.41 7.81
N LEU A 29 -3.70 9.77 6.56
CA LEU A 29 -2.79 10.62 5.77
C LEU A 29 -2.66 12.00 6.39
N ASP A 30 -3.76 12.60 6.85
CA ASP A 30 -3.72 13.89 7.56
C ASP A 30 -2.83 13.83 8.80
N ILE A 31 -2.94 12.76 9.59
CA ILE A 31 -2.04 12.52 10.72
C ILE A 31 -0.59 12.41 10.25
N MET A 32 -0.30 11.64 9.20
CA MET A 32 1.06 11.49 8.67
C MET A 32 1.65 12.83 8.19
N TRP A 33 0.85 13.70 7.58
CA TRP A 33 1.29 15.05 7.18
C TRP A 33 1.63 15.90 8.40
N ASN A 34 0.74 15.91 9.41
CA ASN A 34 0.92 16.68 10.63
C ASN A 34 2.10 16.17 11.49
N ASP A 35 2.38 14.87 11.46
CA ASP A 35 3.51 14.24 12.13
C ASP A 35 4.85 14.47 11.40
N GLY A 36 4.84 15.14 10.25
CA GLY A 36 6.06 15.57 9.56
C GLY A 36 6.59 14.57 8.53
N LEU A 37 5.73 13.85 7.80
CA LEU A 37 6.16 12.95 6.71
C LEU A 37 7.07 13.65 5.68
N VAL A 38 6.80 14.91 5.33
CA VAL A 38 7.65 15.66 4.39
C VAL A 38 9.05 15.86 4.97
N THR A 39 9.13 16.25 6.24
CA THR A 39 10.40 16.41 6.98
C THR A 39 11.16 15.10 7.09
N GLU A 40 10.47 13.97 7.31
CA GLU A 40 11.09 12.65 7.33
C GLU A 40 11.76 12.33 5.99
N VAL A 41 11.04 12.53 4.87
CA VAL A 41 11.57 12.27 3.52
C VAL A 41 12.78 13.16 3.21
N ILE A 42 12.72 14.45 3.58
CA ILE A 42 13.86 15.37 3.44
C ILE A 42 15.06 14.83 4.24
N GLY A 43 14.86 14.47 5.50
CA GLY A 43 15.94 13.92 6.35
C GLY A 43 16.53 12.61 5.82
N LEU A 44 15.74 11.78 5.14
CA LEU A 44 16.23 10.58 4.46
C LEU A 44 17.12 10.93 3.25
N LEU A 45 16.72 11.91 2.43
CA LEU A 45 17.50 12.40 1.30
C LEU A 45 18.81 13.05 1.73
N GLU A 46 18.80 13.80 2.84
CA GLU A 46 20.00 14.41 3.42
C GLU A 46 21.00 13.38 3.94
N ARG A 47 20.53 12.26 4.49
CA ARG A 47 21.39 11.30 5.20
C ARG A 47 21.93 10.17 4.32
N TYR A 48 21.23 9.80 3.25
CA TYR A 48 21.55 8.60 2.48
C TYR A 48 21.62 8.87 0.95
N PRO A 49 22.49 8.16 0.21
CA PRO A 49 22.56 8.21 -1.25
C PRO A 49 21.38 7.46 -1.88
N LEU A 50 20.19 8.06 -1.82
CA LEU A 50 18.95 7.47 -2.31
C LEU A 50 18.77 7.74 -3.81
N THR A 51 18.11 6.81 -4.49
CA THR A 51 17.65 6.98 -5.88
C THR A 51 16.13 6.88 -5.95
N PRO A 52 15.45 7.56 -6.89
CA PRO A 52 13.98 7.61 -6.95
C PRO A 52 13.33 6.25 -7.26
N ASN A 53 14.12 5.28 -7.73
CA ASN A 53 13.64 3.94 -8.13
C ASN A 53 13.83 2.88 -7.04
N LEU A 54 14.43 3.21 -5.90
CA LEU A 54 14.57 2.27 -4.77
C LEU A 54 13.20 1.75 -4.31
N PRO A 55 13.09 0.48 -3.88
CA PRO A 55 11.83 -0.08 -3.39
C PRO A 55 11.17 0.74 -2.28
N SER A 56 11.97 1.31 -1.37
CA SER A 56 11.51 2.22 -0.31
C SER A 56 10.94 3.54 -0.87
N MET A 57 11.57 4.11 -1.90
CA MET A 57 11.15 5.37 -2.52
C MET A 57 9.90 5.20 -3.41
N ARG A 58 9.54 3.96 -3.75
CA ARG A 58 8.30 3.63 -4.47
C ARG A 58 7.09 3.43 -3.54
N CYS A 59 7.28 3.47 -2.23
CA CYS A 59 6.20 3.41 -1.26
C CYS A 59 5.19 4.57 -1.48
N VAL A 60 3.91 4.27 -1.24
CA VAL A 60 2.84 5.27 -1.29
C VAL A 60 3.09 6.32 -0.20
N GLY A 61 2.94 7.60 -0.53
CA GLY A 61 3.32 8.74 0.31
C GLY A 61 4.70 9.27 -0.10
N TYR A 62 5.76 8.51 0.14
CA TYR A 62 7.15 8.88 -0.16
C TYR A 62 7.33 9.32 -1.62
N ARG A 63 6.81 8.53 -2.57
CA ARG A 63 6.92 8.87 -4.00
C ARG A 63 6.26 10.22 -4.31
N GLN A 64 5.12 10.53 -3.67
CA GLN A 64 4.42 11.80 -3.88
C GLN A 64 5.19 12.97 -3.28
N VAL A 65 5.82 12.78 -2.12
CA VAL A 65 6.70 13.79 -1.53
C VAL A 65 7.91 14.06 -2.43
N LEU A 66 8.56 13.02 -2.98
CA LEU A 66 9.66 13.21 -3.93
C LEU A 66 9.24 14.01 -5.17
N GLU A 67 8.08 13.67 -5.75
CA GLU A 67 7.52 14.39 -6.90
C GLU A 67 7.22 15.86 -6.55
N TYR A 68 6.67 16.13 -5.36
CA TYR A 68 6.44 17.48 -4.85
C TYR A 68 7.75 18.27 -4.70
N LEU A 69 8.76 17.68 -4.05
CA LEU A 69 10.05 18.32 -3.83
C LEU A 69 10.75 18.67 -5.15
N VAL A 70 10.64 17.81 -6.17
CA VAL A 70 11.17 18.10 -7.51
C VAL A 70 10.40 19.24 -8.17
N HIS A 71 9.07 19.26 -8.02
CA HIS A 71 8.22 20.30 -8.61
C HIS A 71 8.51 21.70 -8.06
N ILE A 72 8.83 21.81 -6.77
CA ILE A 72 9.17 23.08 -6.12
C ILE A 72 10.67 23.41 -6.19
N ASP A 73 11.46 22.63 -6.94
CA ASP A 73 12.92 22.75 -7.03
C ASP A 73 13.62 22.81 -5.66
N HIS A 74 13.25 21.90 -4.76
CA HIS A 74 13.70 21.94 -3.37
C HIS A 74 15.24 21.77 -3.23
N PRO A 75 15.93 22.55 -2.37
CA PRO A 75 17.40 22.54 -2.24
C PRO A 75 18.00 21.23 -1.72
N VAL A 76 17.19 20.30 -1.21
CA VAL A 76 17.65 18.98 -0.77
C VAL A 76 18.32 18.18 -1.90
N PHE A 77 18.02 18.48 -3.17
CA PHE A 77 18.66 17.80 -4.30
C PHE A 77 20.07 18.34 -4.63
N GLU A 78 20.51 19.41 -3.99
CA GLU A 78 21.89 19.94 -4.11
C GLU A 78 22.89 19.16 -3.24
N GLN A 79 22.43 18.16 -2.49
CA GLN A 79 23.30 17.33 -1.67
C GLN A 79 24.30 16.55 -2.53
N PRO A 80 25.58 16.48 -2.14
CA PRO A 80 26.66 15.97 -3.00
C PRO A 80 26.53 14.47 -3.32
N HIS A 81 25.81 13.72 -2.49
CA HIS A 81 25.61 12.28 -2.64
C HIS A 81 24.31 11.93 -3.41
N LEU A 82 23.53 12.91 -3.85
CA LEU A 82 22.32 12.69 -4.63
C LEU A 82 22.55 13.00 -6.11
N ASP A 83 21.98 12.17 -6.98
CA ASP A 83 21.95 12.43 -8.41
C ASP A 83 20.71 13.26 -8.78
N LYS A 84 20.84 14.59 -8.73
CA LYS A 84 19.76 15.53 -9.06
C LYS A 84 19.15 15.23 -10.44
N ALA A 85 19.97 14.96 -11.45
CA ALA A 85 19.48 14.70 -12.81
C ALA A 85 18.59 13.44 -12.86
N GLN A 86 18.92 12.42 -12.08
CA GLN A 86 18.09 11.21 -11.99
C GLN A 86 16.71 11.49 -11.37
N PHE A 87 16.62 12.33 -10.34
CA PHE A 87 15.33 12.69 -9.74
C PHE A 87 14.46 13.44 -10.75
N TYR A 88 15.00 14.48 -11.39
CA TYR A 88 14.21 15.33 -12.29
C TYR A 88 13.74 14.56 -13.52
N SER A 89 14.61 13.77 -14.15
CA SER A 89 14.22 12.91 -15.29
C SER A 89 13.17 11.85 -14.93
N THR A 90 13.12 11.37 -13.68
CA THR A 90 12.14 10.38 -13.24
C THR A 90 10.74 10.97 -13.02
N PHE A 91 10.67 12.25 -12.66
CA PHE A 91 9.41 12.94 -12.33
C PHE A 91 8.97 13.95 -13.40
N GLU A 92 9.81 14.29 -14.38
CA GLU A 92 9.45 15.07 -15.57
C GLU A 92 8.61 14.27 -16.56
N VAL A 93 7.28 14.31 -16.37
CA VAL A 93 6.28 14.01 -17.43
C VAL A 93 5.11 15.02 -17.47
N LEU A 94 5.07 16.10 -16.67
CA LEU A 94 3.90 17.02 -16.67
C LEU A 94 4.21 18.52 -16.62
N GLN A 95 5.27 18.99 -17.28
CA GLN A 95 5.31 20.39 -17.71
C GLN A 95 4.73 20.53 -19.12
N SER A 96 3.41 20.37 -19.24
CA SER A 96 2.69 20.96 -20.37
C SER A 96 2.52 22.45 -20.08
N SER A 97 3.50 23.26 -20.50
CA SER A 97 3.37 24.57 -21.18
C SER A 97 2.17 25.51 -20.91
N ALA A 98 1.53 25.46 -19.73
CA ALA A 98 0.27 26.18 -19.47
C ALA A 98 0.25 27.02 -18.17
N GLN A 99 1.37 27.15 -17.45
CA GLN A 99 1.42 27.91 -16.19
C GLN A 99 2.39 29.09 -16.27
N SER A 100 2.04 30.10 -17.08
CA SER A 100 2.73 31.39 -17.11
C SER A 100 1.77 32.50 -16.68
N SER A 101 1.32 32.52 -15.42
CA SER A 101 0.58 33.66 -14.81
C SER A 101 0.22 33.50 -13.32
N LEU A 102 0.83 32.59 -12.55
CA LEU A 102 0.56 32.41 -11.12
C LEU A 102 1.73 32.92 -10.27
N SER A 103 1.45 33.56 -9.14
CA SER A 103 2.47 33.94 -8.14
C SER A 103 3.12 32.69 -7.52
N GLU A 104 4.42 32.74 -7.21
CA GLU A 104 5.20 31.61 -6.65
C GLU A 104 4.50 30.88 -5.48
N GLY A 105 3.97 31.63 -4.50
CA GLY A 105 3.27 31.02 -3.36
C GLY A 105 1.96 30.30 -3.72
N ALA A 106 1.28 30.71 -4.80
CA ALA A 106 0.09 30.01 -5.28
C ALA A 106 0.45 28.70 -5.99
N THR A 107 1.60 28.67 -6.68
CA THR A 107 2.13 27.47 -7.33
C THR A 107 2.53 26.41 -6.31
N GLU A 108 3.21 26.80 -5.22
CA GLU A 108 3.59 25.86 -4.16
C GLU A 108 2.38 25.26 -3.44
N ALA A 109 1.39 26.09 -3.08
CA ALA A 109 0.16 25.62 -2.45
C ALA A 109 -0.60 24.63 -3.35
N LEU A 110 -0.66 24.91 -4.65
CA LEU A 110 -1.26 24.00 -5.64
C LEU A 110 -0.49 22.68 -5.72
N ALA A 111 0.84 22.72 -5.74
CA ALA A 111 1.69 21.54 -5.77
C ALA A 111 1.51 20.67 -4.51
N CYS A 112 1.40 21.29 -3.33
CA CYS A 112 1.14 20.61 -2.07
C CYS A 112 -0.24 19.92 -2.09
N GLN A 113 -1.29 20.62 -2.57
CA GLN A 113 -2.61 20.04 -2.72
C GLN A 113 -2.61 18.86 -3.71
N GLN A 114 -1.89 18.99 -4.83
CA GLN A 114 -1.74 17.90 -5.81
C GLN A 114 -1.02 16.69 -5.20
N MET A 115 0.03 16.90 -4.41
CA MET A 115 0.73 15.85 -3.67
C MET A 115 -0.22 15.08 -2.76
N GLN A 116 -1.00 15.80 -1.92
CA GLN A 116 -1.95 15.19 -0.99
C GLN A 116 -3.02 14.37 -1.73
N ASN A 117 -3.60 14.93 -2.79
CA ASN A 117 -4.59 14.25 -3.61
C ASN A 117 -4.04 12.97 -4.28
N LYS A 118 -2.81 13.05 -4.82
CA LYS A 118 -2.13 11.89 -5.41
C LYS A 118 -1.85 10.81 -4.37
N ALA A 119 -1.43 11.18 -3.16
CA ALA A 119 -1.14 10.23 -2.09
C ALA A 119 -2.43 9.53 -1.61
N LEU A 120 -3.52 10.30 -1.44
CA LEU A 120 -4.84 9.76 -1.11
C LEU A 120 -5.33 8.77 -2.18
N TYR A 121 -5.26 9.17 -3.45
CA TYR A 121 -5.63 8.31 -4.56
C TYR A 121 -4.79 7.03 -4.61
N ALA A 122 -3.46 7.13 -4.52
CA ALA A 122 -2.55 5.99 -4.53
C ALA A 122 -2.84 5.01 -3.39
N THR A 123 -3.15 5.52 -2.20
CA THR A 123 -3.47 4.70 -1.03
C THR A 123 -4.82 3.98 -1.20
N ARG A 124 -5.84 4.68 -1.72
CA ARG A 124 -7.14 4.06 -2.06
C ARG A 124 -6.98 2.98 -3.15
N GLN A 125 -6.12 3.20 -4.16
CA GLN A 125 -5.82 2.20 -5.18
C GLN A 125 -5.09 0.98 -4.60
N LEU A 126 -4.13 1.18 -3.70
CA LEU A 126 -3.48 0.09 -2.98
C LEU A 126 -4.49 -0.75 -2.19
N ALA A 127 -5.36 -0.09 -1.41
CA ALA A 127 -6.42 -0.76 -0.67
C ALA A 127 -7.38 -1.53 -1.59
N LYS A 128 -7.77 -0.95 -2.73
CA LYS A 128 -8.57 -1.65 -3.75
C LYS A 128 -7.89 -2.92 -4.24
N ARG A 129 -6.58 -2.86 -4.55
CA ARG A 129 -5.80 -4.02 -5.00
C ARG A 129 -5.71 -5.09 -3.91
N GLN A 130 -5.48 -4.69 -2.66
CA GLN A 130 -5.50 -5.60 -1.50
C GLN A 130 -6.86 -6.31 -1.38
N TYR A 131 -7.97 -5.59 -1.48
CA TYR A 131 -9.31 -6.18 -1.46
C TYR A 131 -9.54 -7.18 -2.60
N THR A 132 -9.05 -6.87 -3.81
CA THR A 132 -9.12 -7.80 -4.95
C THR A 132 -8.37 -9.09 -4.66
N TRP A 133 -7.19 -9.00 -4.05
CA TRP A 133 -6.41 -10.19 -3.67
C TRP A 133 -7.09 -10.98 -2.54
N LEU A 134 -7.55 -10.31 -1.48
CA LEU A 134 -8.25 -10.94 -0.35
C LEU A 134 -9.53 -11.67 -0.80
N ARG A 135 -10.32 -11.09 -1.71
CA ARG A 135 -11.50 -11.77 -2.27
C ARG A 135 -11.15 -13.09 -2.95
N LYS A 136 -10.01 -13.14 -3.67
CA LYS A 136 -9.53 -14.39 -4.28
C LYS A 136 -9.08 -15.40 -3.22
N VAL A 137 -8.42 -14.93 -2.17
CA VAL A 137 -8.01 -15.79 -1.04
C VAL A 137 -9.22 -16.39 -0.33
N MET A 138 -10.30 -15.63 -0.13
CA MET A 138 -11.54 -16.10 0.48
C MET A 138 -12.30 -17.14 -0.36
N GLN A 139 -12.01 -17.24 -1.65
CA GLN A 139 -12.59 -18.24 -2.55
C GLN A 139 -11.79 -19.55 -2.58
N LEU A 140 -10.66 -19.62 -1.89
CA LEU A 140 -9.89 -20.86 -1.80
C LEU A 140 -10.71 -21.90 -1.03
N PRO A 141 -10.71 -23.16 -1.48
CA PRO A 141 -11.43 -24.22 -0.79
C PRO A 141 -10.86 -24.36 0.63
N SER A 142 -11.65 -23.95 1.61
CA SER A 142 -11.43 -24.28 3.01
C SER A 142 -11.96 -25.68 3.25
N ASN A 143 -11.17 -26.56 3.87
CA ASN A 143 -11.71 -27.81 4.42
C ASN A 143 -12.66 -27.45 5.56
N SER A 144 -13.93 -27.24 5.22
CA SER A 144 -15.01 -27.19 6.19
C SER A 144 -15.25 -28.64 6.63
N MET A 145 -14.91 -28.97 7.87
CA MET A 145 -15.41 -30.18 8.52
C MET A 145 -16.91 -30.02 8.83
N ASP A 146 -17.74 -29.92 7.79
CA ASP A 146 -19.20 -30.00 7.90
C ASP A 146 -19.75 -30.67 6.64
N GLY A 147 -19.96 -32.00 6.72
CA GLY A 147 -20.94 -32.69 5.88
C GLY A 147 -20.45 -33.76 4.90
N ALA A 148 -20.84 -35.00 5.20
CA ALA A 148 -21.07 -36.15 4.31
C ALA A 148 -19.85 -37.00 3.85
N ILE A 149 -19.72 -38.13 4.55
CA ILE A 149 -19.21 -39.40 4.00
C ILE A 149 -20.02 -39.71 2.73
N ALA A 150 -19.42 -39.49 1.57
CA ALA A 150 -19.81 -40.18 0.34
C ALA A 150 -18.62 -41.05 -0.05
N ALA A 151 -18.75 -42.35 0.25
CA ALA A 151 -17.86 -43.36 -0.27
C ALA A 151 -18.01 -43.39 -1.79
N ASP A 152 -16.94 -43.10 -2.52
CA ASP A 152 -16.78 -43.71 -3.83
C ASP A 152 -15.32 -43.99 -4.15
N THR A 153 -15.12 -45.19 -4.69
CA THR A 153 -13.83 -45.83 -4.89
C THR A 153 -13.41 -45.57 -6.33
N SER A 154 -12.29 -44.90 -6.58
CA SER A 154 -11.50 -45.07 -7.81
C SER A 154 -10.18 -44.30 -7.78
N SER A 155 -9.11 -45.08 -7.97
CA SER A 155 -7.70 -44.73 -8.18
C SER A 155 -7.45 -43.53 -9.10
N GLU A 156 -6.85 -42.47 -8.56
CA GLU A 156 -5.95 -41.57 -9.29
C GLU A 156 -4.83 -41.09 -8.34
N LYS A 157 -3.57 -41.15 -8.79
CA LYS A 157 -2.39 -40.65 -8.07
C LYS A 157 -2.46 -39.12 -7.98
N GLY A 158 -3.26 -38.60 -7.06
CA GLY A 158 -3.29 -37.19 -6.68
C GLY A 158 -2.24 -36.91 -5.60
N TYR A 159 -1.35 -35.95 -5.83
CA TYR A 159 -0.54 -35.36 -4.78
C TYR A 159 -1.51 -34.63 -3.84
N SER A 160 -1.99 -35.30 -2.78
CA SER A 160 -2.88 -34.70 -1.79
C SER A 160 -2.06 -33.70 -0.97
N ILE A 161 -2.07 -32.43 -1.38
CA ILE A 161 -1.59 -31.33 -0.54
C ILE A 161 -2.67 -31.17 0.51
N ASP A 162 -2.43 -31.74 1.68
CA ASP A 162 -3.27 -31.65 2.86
C ASP A 162 -3.40 -30.17 3.27
N ARG A 163 -4.37 -29.45 2.68
CA ARG A 163 -4.59 -28.02 2.95
C ARG A 163 -5.41 -27.90 4.21
N ASN A 164 -4.73 -28.07 5.35
CA ASN A 164 -5.26 -27.80 6.68
C ASN A 164 -5.34 -26.27 6.92
N MET A 165 -5.96 -25.52 5.99
CA MET A 165 -6.07 -24.07 6.03
C MET A 165 -7.53 -23.63 6.17
N VAL A 166 -7.83 -22.96 7.27
CA VAL A 166 -9.13 -22.35 7.55
C VAL A 166 -9.05 -20.86 7.23
N VAL A 167 -9.89 -20.39 6.31
CA VAL A 167 -9.98 -18.97 5.97
C VAL A 167 -11.22 -18.38 6.63
N LYS A 168 -11.06 -17.30 7.41
CA LYS A 168 -12.18 -16.54 7.99
C LYS A 168 -12.08 -15.07 7.63
N ALA A 169 -13.24 -14.46 7.44
CA ALA A 169 -13.35 -13.05 7.12
C ALA A 169 -14.27 -12.34 8.11
N PHE A 170 -13.85 -11.15 8.51
CA PHE A 170 -14.52 -10.31 9.48
C PHE A 170 -14.69 -8.91 8.89
N THR A 171 -15.70 -8.20 9.36
CA THR A 171 -15.93 -6.80 8.96
C THR A 171 -15.24 -5.82 9.91
N THR A 172 -15.01 -6.24 11.16
CA THR A 172 -14.39 -5.41 12.20
C THR A 172 -13.30 -6.17 12.92
N MET A 173 -12.39 -5.42 13.55
CA MET A 173 -11.33 -6.01 14.38
C MET A 173 -11.89 -6.66 15.66
N ALA A 174 -13.03 -6.17 16.17
CA ALA A 174 -13.69 -6.75 17.33
C ALA A 174 -14.15 -8.18 17.04
N GLN A 175 -14.81 -8.41 15.89
CA GLN A 175 -15.22 -9.76 15.47
C GLN A 175 -14.03 -10.71 15.31
N ALA A 176 -12.93 -10.22 14.73
CA ALA A 176 -11.72 -11.03 14.56
C ALA A 176 -11.07 -11.39 15.91
N ARG A 177 -11.07 -10.45 16.86
CA ARG A 177 -10.58 -10.67 18.23
C ARG A 177 -11.45 -11.68 18.97
N ASP A 178 -12.76 -11.51 18.94
CA ASP A 178 -13.71 -12.39 19.65
C ASP A 178 -13.75 -13.81 19.06
N TYR A 179 -13.20 -14.01 17.85
CA TYR A 179 -12.98 -15.34 17.28
C TYR A 179 -11.71 -16.05 17.80
N LEU A 180 -10.71 -15.29 18.25
CA LEU A 180 -9.42 -15.82 18.70
C LEU A 180 -9.37 -16.15 20.19
N TYR A 181 -10.28 -15.56 20.98
CA TYR A 181 -10.41 -15.73 22.42
C TYR A 181 -11.68 -16.49 22.76
#